data_AF-A0A524LZJ2-F1
#
_entry.id   AF-A0A524LZJ2-F1
#
_cell.length_a   1.000
_cell.length_b   1.000
_cell.length_c   1.000
_cell.angle_alpha   90.00
_cell.angle_beta   90.00
_cell.angle_gamma   90.00
#
_symmetry.space_group_name_H-M   'P 1'
#
loop_
_entity.id
_entity.type
_entity.pdbx_description
1 polymer ?
#
loop_
_entity_poly.entity_id
_entity_poly.type
_entity_poly.pdbx_seq_one_letter_code
_entity_poly.pdbx_strand_id
1 'polypeptide(L)'
;MINKLVEMAENLSKERKKDPELSARMDIAAQGQAPRFLMISPIRRSSQDLQLFKMKMGDVFHGTRVSNEPLLSPTQSPVLFAGPASYNREFPEKRGVILTFDQDEPEEIIKKSLENISLHPDLGGLPIIVFRVDYEQGRVRIVAHGKGRNYEAENWLLSRVIRPDPLDSNTLVLICSDSRVHPPVTPQGLPMAIQTLGGYIPKYTGSDDETLQLNTFFEKWLSRDRSTQNILVVAHGNFEGEGPSCVAGEASLKPDNISNKILHSVITELENAAKPFESIPANTAEDRVKSLSFAIRNNLFTYPAVIAIADSKSPDFVKILLMDTVSNVLKPTDD
;
A
#
# COMPACT_ATOMS: atom_id res chain seq x y z
N MET A 1 -9.94 -14.27 -14.81
CA MET A 1 -9.54 -13.84 -13.45
C MET A 1 -10.21 -12.52 -13.07
N ILE A 2 -10.07 -11.45 -13.85
CA ILE A 2 -10.65 -10.12 -13.53
C ILE A 2 -12.16 -10.13 -13.37
N ASN A 3 -12.91 -10.71 -14.31
CA ASN A 3 -14.37 -10.72 -14.19
C ASN A 3 -14.81 -11.33 -12.85
N LYS A 4 -14.08 -12.35 -12.38
CA LYS A 4 -14.31 -12.96 -11.06
C LYS A 4 -13.88 -12.04 -9.90
N LEU A 5 -12.80 -11.27 -10.03
CA LEU A 5 -12.40 -10.26 -9.04
C LEU A 5 -13.44 -9.13 -8.93
N VAL A 6 -13.94 -8.64 -10.08
CA VAL A 6 -14.99 -7.62 -10.14
C VAL A 6 -16.27 -8.14 -9.50
N GLU A 7 -16.71 -9.35 -9.89
CA GLU A 7 -17.88 -10.01 -9.30
C GLU A 7 -17.73 -10.21 -7.78
N MET A 8 -16.56 -10.65 -7.31
CA MET A 8 -16.26 -10.78 -5.88
C MET A 8 -16.30 -9.43 -5.17
N ALA A 9 -15.74 -8.37 -5.75
CA ALA A 9 -15.77 -7.03 -5.19
C ALA A 9 -17.19 -6.48 -5.10
N GLU A 10 -18.03 -6.70 -6.11
CA GLU A 10 -19.45 -6.34 -6.09
C GLU A 10 -20.23 -7.10 -5.02
N ASN A 11 -20.02 -8.42 -4.91
CA ASN A 11 -20.68 -9.24 -3.91
C ASN A 11 -20.25 -8.84 -2.49
N LEU A 12 -18.96 -8.62 -2.27
CA LEU A 12 -18.44 -8.08 -1.01
C LEU A 12 -19.04 -6.70 -0.71
N SER A 13 -19.13 -5.80 -1.69
CA SER A 13 -19.78 -4.49 -1.52
C SER A 13 -21.25 -4.62 -1.12
N LYS A 14 -22.01 -5.53 -1.74
CA LYS A 14 -23.42 -5.82 -1.39
C LYS A 14 -23.55 -6.42 0.01
N GLU A 15 -22.64 -7.30 0.42
CA GLU A 15 -22.60 -7.84 1.78
C GLU A 15 -22.26 -6.76 2.80
N ARG A 16 -21.29 -5.90 2.49
CA ARG A 16 -20.85 -4.79 3.33
C ARG A 16 -21.96 -3.78 3.61
N LYS A 17 -22.79 -3.46 2.61
CA LYS A 17 -23.96 -2.58 2.77
C LYS A 17 -25.05 -3.15 3.67
N LYS A 18 -25.01 -4.45 4.01
CA LYS A 18 -25.96 -5.08 4.95
C LYS A 18 -25.48 -5.03 6.41
N ASP A 19 -24.23 -4.62 6.67
CA ASP A 19 -23.68 -4.41 8.01
C ASP A 19 -23.88 -2.94 8.44
N PRO A 20 -24.76 -2.65 9.41
CA PRO A 20 -25.04 -1.28 9.86
C PRO A 20 -23.81 -0.57 10.45
N GLU A 21 -22.93 -1.31 11.13
CA GLU A 21 -21.70 -0.75 11.72
C GLU A 21 -20.69 -0.40 10.63
N LEU A 22 -20.71 -1.13 9.51
CA LEU A 22 -19.88 -0.82 8.34
C LEU A 22 -20.46 0.31 7.49
N SER A 23 -21.78 0.38 7.32
CA SER A 23 -22.43 1.51 6.63
C SER A 23 -22.08 2.83 7.33
N ALA A 24 -22.21 2.90 8.66
CA ALA A 24 -21.82 4.09 9.42
C ALA A 24 -20.32 4.44 9.25
N ARG A 25 -19.44 3.43 9.11
CA ARG A 25 -18.02 3.65 8.81
C ARG A 25 -17.78 4.14 7.39
N MET A 26 -18.55 3.66 6.42
CA MET A 26 -18.52 4.16 5.04
C MET A 26 -18.97 5.61 4.98
N ASP A 27 -19.99 5.99 5.76
CA ASP A 27 -20.44 7.38 5.90
C ASP A 27 -19.37 8.28 6.52
N ILE A 28 -18.66 7.79 7.56
CA ILE A 28 -17.52 8.50 8.16
C ILE A 28 -16.34 8.60 7.16
N ALA A 29 -16.02 7.51 6.46
CA ALA A 29 -14.93 7.47 5.47
C ALA A 29 -15.20 8.38 4.26
N ALA A 30 -16.48 8.56 3.90
CA ALA A 30 -16.91 9.53 2.90
C ALA A 30 -16.64 10.98 3.35
N GLN A 31 -16.61 11.25 4.65
CA GLN A 31 -16.33 12.57 5.22
C GLN A 31 -14.83 12.88 5.40
N GLY A 32 -13.95 11.86 5.34
CA GLY A 32 -12.50 12.07 5.43
C GLY A 32 -11.72 10.85 5.90
N GLN A 33 -10.40 11.03 6.12
CA GLN A 33 -9.50 10.01 6.65
C GLN A 33 -9.03 10.43 8.05
N ALA A 34 -9.04 9.50 9.01
CA ALA A 34 -8.42 9.68 10.33
C ALA A 34 -7.79 8.37 10.83
N PRO A 35 -6.85 7.77 10.06
CA PRO A 35 -6.19 6.54 10.48
C PRO A 35 -5.41 6.75 11.76
N ARG A 36 -5.53 5.78 12.67
CA ARG A 36 -4.92 5.83 14.00
C ARG A 36 -3.50 5.28 13.99
N PHE A 37 -3.14 4.49 12.98
CA PHE A 37 -1.82 3.90 12.86
C PHE A 37 -1.26 4.11 11.45
N LEU A 38 0.06 4.28 11.39
CA LEU A 38 0.83 3.98 10.18
C LEU A 38 1.30 2.53 10.28
N MET A 39 0.97 1.68 9.32
CA MET A 39 1.44 0.29 9.28
C MET A 39 2.41 0.10 8.11
N ILE A 40 3.63 -0.33 8.41
CA ILE A 40 4.67 -0.60 7.42
C ILE A 40 4.83 -2.11 7.32
N SER A 41 4.26 -2.68 6.25
CA SER A 41 4.14 -4.12 6.06
C SER A 41 5.05 -4.61 4.94
N PRO A 42 5.52 -5.87 4.99
CA PRO A 42 6.21 -6.46 3.85
C PRO A 42 5.25 -6.63 2.66
N ILE A 43 5.76 -6.47 1.44
CA ILE A 43 4.97 -6.66 0.20
C ILE A 43 4.17 -7.97 0.23
N ARG A 44 4.79 -9.05 0.74
CA ARG A 44 4.19 -10.38 0.79
C ARG A 44 3.02 -10.53 1.76
N ARG A 45 2.84 -9.60 2.72
CA ARG A 45 1.89 -9.76 3.83
C ARG A 45 1.00 -8.55 4.09
N SER A 46 1.16 -7.44 3.36
CA SER A 46 0.40 -6.21 3.61
C SER A 46 -1.11 -6.43 3.73
N SER A 47 -1.70 -7.20 2.83
CA SER A 47 -3.13 -7.57 2.89
C SER A 47 -3.48 -8.46 4.09
N GLN A 48 -2.57 -9.36 4.49
CA GLN A 48 -2.75 -10.25 5.64
C GLN A 48 -2.66 -9.50 6.97
N ASP A 49 -1.81 -8.47 7.08
CA ASP A 49 -1.67 -7.69 8.31
C ASP A 49 -2.96 -6.95 8.70
N LEU A 50 -3.70 -6.46 7.71
CA LEU A 50 -5.01 -5.85 7.90
C LEU A 50 -5.99 -6.82 8.57
N GLN A 51 -6.08 -8.05 8.07
CA GLN A 51 -6.93 -9.09 8.68
C GLN A 51 -6.38 -9.56 10.03
N LEU A 52 -5.07 -9.78 10.12
CA LEU A 52 -4.38 -10.28 11.32
C LEU A 52 -4.76 -9.43 12.54
N PHE A 53 -4.72 -8.10 12.44
CA PHE A 53 -5.03 -7.19 13.54
C PHE A 53 -6.50 -6.73 13.58
N LYS A 54 -7.37 -7.30 12.74
CA LYS A 54 -8.77 -6.85 12.55
C LYS A 54 -8.88 -5.35 12.32
N MET A 55 -7.99 -4.82 11.47
CA MET A 55 -8.02 -3.42 11.07
C MET A 55 -9.19 -3.18 10.14
N LYS A 56 -10.01 -2.20 10.49
CA LYS A 56 -11.15 -1.80 9.70
C LYS A 56 -10.73 -0.70 8.72
N MET A 57 -11.55 -0.51 7.69
CA MET A 57 -11.45 0.64 6.79
C MET A 57 -11.39 1.94 7.61
N GLY A 58 -10.39 2.78 7.32
CA GLY A 58 -10.11 4.01 8.05
C GLY A 58 -9.19 3.86 9.27
N ASP A 59 -8.80 2.65 9.68
CA ASP A 59 -7.97 2.47 10.88
C ASP A 59 -6.47 2.71 10.64
N VAL A 60 -6.00 2.40 9.43
CA VAL A 60 -4.58 2.27 9.11
C VAL A 60 -4.24 2.98 7.81
N PHE A 61 -3.21 3.81 7.84
CA PHE A 61 -2.50 4.28 6.66
C PHE A 61 -1.29 3.38 6.41
N HIS A 62 -1.01 3.03 5.16
CA HIS A 62 0.04 2.04 4.86
C HIS A 62 1.34 2.64 4.34
N GLY A 63 2.45 2.05 4.77
CA GLY A 63 3.71 2.05 4.04
C GLY A 63 4.10 0.61 3.70
N THR A 64 5.10 0.46 2.83
CA THR A 64 5.56 -0.82 2.33
C THR A 64 7.04 -1.01 2.62
N ARG A 65 7.45 -2.25 2.91
CA ARG A 65 8.85 -2.67 2.91
C ARG A 65 9.03 -3.96 2.12
N VAL A 66 10.26 -4.30 1.76
CA VAL A 66 10.57 -5.60 1.14
C VAL A 66 10.87 -6.64 2.23
N SER A 67 10.27 -7.83 2.11
CA SER A 67 10.55 -8.95 3.03
C SER A 67 12.02 -9.37 3.00
N ASN A 68 12.61 -9.70 4.14
CA ASN A 68 14.03 -10.08 4.27
C ASN A 68 15.00 -9.00 3.81
N GLU A 69 14.56 -7.75 3.77
CA GLU A 69 15.40 -6.58 3.54
C GLU A 69 15.12 -5.56 4.66
N PRO A 70 16.14 -4.82 5.12
CA PRO A 70 15.92 -3.75 6.09
C PRO A 70 15.12 -2.61 5.44
N LEU A 71 14.24 -1.98 6.22
CA LEU A 71 13.67 -0.69 5.86
C LEU A 71 14.85 0.28 5.60
N LEU A 72 14.87 0.92 4.43
CA LEU A 72 15.92 1.86 4.07
C LEU A 72 15.78 3.18 4.85
N SER A 73 16.79 4.05 4.78
CA SER A 73 16.66 5.40 5.31
C SER A 73 15.57 6.20 4.57
N PRO A 74 14.97 7.24 5.17
CA PRO A 74 13.89 8.01 4.52
C PRO A 74 14.26 8.59 3.15
N THR A 75 15.53 8.94 2.95
CA THR A 75 16.03 9.49 1.69
C THR A 75 16.26 8.42 0.62
N GLN A 76 16.47 7.16 1.03
CA GLN A 76 16.67 6.02 0.11
C GLN A 76 15.35 5.30 -0.20
N SER A 77 14.29 5.54 0.57
CA SER A 77 12.96 5.01 0.27
C SER A 77 11.86 6.07 0.44
N PRO A 78 11.89 7.11 -0.42
CA PRO A 78 10.89 8.16 -0.41
C PRO A 78 9.48 7.66 -0.76
N VAL A 79 9.32 6.68 -1.66
CA VAL A 79 8.00 6.25 -2.13
C VAL A 79 7.40 5.15 -1.27
N LEU A 80 8.17 4.10 -0.92
CA LEU A 80 7.60 2.94 -0.24
C LEU A 80 7.16 3.24 1.19
N PHE A 81 7.91 4.05 1.94
CA PHE A 81 7.55 4.36 3.33
C PHE A 81 7.64 5.83 3.73
N ALA A 82 8.64 6.60 3.29
CA ALA A 82 8.85 7.93 3.86
C ALA A 82 7.77 8.94 3.41
N GLY A 83 7.31 8.85 2.16
CA GLY A 83 6.17 9.60 1.65
C GLY A 83 4.91 9.32 2.47
N PRO A 84 4.48 8.06 2.61
CA PRO A 84 3.37 7.71 3.49
C PRO A 84 3.55 8.16 4.94
N ALA A 85 4.76 8.03 5.51
CA ALA A 85 5.07 8.49 6.85
C ALA A 85 4.96 10.02 7.02
N SER A 86 5.40 10.77 6.01
CA SER A 86 5.28 12.23 5.98
C SER A 86 3.82 12.66 5.85
N TYR A 87 3.03 11.96 5.03
CA TYR A 87 1.59 12.22 4.89
C TYR A 87 0.83 11.95 6.19
N ASN A 88 1.20 10.88 6.89
CA ASN A 88 0.57 10.48 8.16
C ASN A 88 0.62 11.61 9.22
N ARG A 89 1.58 12.53 9.13
CA ARG A 89 1.67 13.70 10.03
C ARG A 89 0.44 14.59 9.97
N GLU A 90 -0.26 14.65 8.84
CA GLU A 90 -1.41 15.53 8.65
C GLU A 90 -2.68 15.01 9.35
N PHE A 91 -2.70 13.75 9.81
CA PHE A 91 -3.87 13.19 10.49
C PHE A 91 -3.99 13.67 11.95
N PRO A 92 -5.22 13.92 12.44
CA PRO A 92 -5.45 14.43 13.78
C PRO A 92 -5.14 13.41 14.88
N GLU A 93 -5.38 12.12 14.63
CA GLU A 93 -5.15 11.03 15.58
C GLU A 93 -3.98 10.15 15.14
N LYS A 94 -2.99 9.92 16.03
CA LYS A 94 -1.84 9.04 15.77
C LYS A 94 -1.48 8.26 17.03
N ARG A 95 -1.74 6.96 17.05
CA ARG A 95 -1.47 6.05 18.18
C ARG A 95 -0.09 5.40 18.10
N GLY A 96 0.49 5.29 16.91
CA GLY A 96 1.84 4.77 16.71
C GLY A 96 2.09 4.27 15.29
N VAL A 97 3.30 3.76 15.09
CA VAL A 97 3.74 3.11 13.85
C VAL A 97 3.88 1.62 14.11
N ILE A 98 3.24 0.79 13.29
CA ILE A 98 3.30 -0.67 13.36
C ILE A 98 4.28 -1.17 12.29
N LEU A 99 5.25 -2.00 12.67
CA LEU A 99 6.11 -2.72 11.75
C LEU A 99 5.93 -4.21 11.96
N THR A 100 5.69 -4.94 10.88
CA THR A 100 5.53 -6.39 10.91
C THR A 100 6.70 -7.06 10.22
N PHE A 101 7.14 -8.20 10.75
CA PHE A 101 8.18 -9.06 10.22
C PHE A 101 7.71 -10.50 10.20
N ASP A 102 8.03 -11.26 9.15
CA ASP A 102 7.83 -12.70 9.14
C ASP A 102 8.65 -13.32 10.30
N GLN A 103 8.16 -14.42 10.87
CA GLN A 103 8.75 -15.02 12.07
C GLN A 103 10.23 -15.41 11.94
N ASP A 104 10.66 -15.72 10.71
CA ASP A 104 11.99 -16.16 10.32
C ASP A 104 12.91 -15.02 9.87
N GLU A 105 12.44 -13.77 9.82
CA GLU A 105 13.30 -12.64 9.47
C GLU A 105 14.41 -12.41 10.52
N PRO A 106 15.69 -12.28 10.08
CA PRO A 106 16.82 -12.06 10.97
C PRO A 106 16.66 -10.84 11.88
N GLU A 107 17.21 -10.92 13.09
CA GLU A 107 17.12 -9.83 14.07
C GLU A 107 17.85 -8.57 13.63
N GLU A 108 18.94 -8.72 12.87
CA GLU A 108 19.73 -7.64 12.28
C GLU A 108 18.89 -6.78 11.33
N ILE A 109 17.99 -7.40 10.56
CA ILE A 109 17.06 -6.70 9.67
C ILE A 109 16.09 -5.84 10.47
N ILE A 110 15.54 -6.38 11.55
CA ILE A 110 14.62 -5.66 12.43
C ILE A 110 15.33 -4.48 13.09
N LYS A 111 16.54 -4.71 13.62
CA LYS A 111 17.35 -3.67 14.25
C LYS A 111 17.68 -2.54 13.29
N LYS A 112 18.17 -2.86 12.07
CA LYS A 112 18.49 -1.86 11.06
C LYS A 112 17.24 -1.10 10.58
N SER A 113 16.11 -1.78 10.43
CA SER A 113 14.83 -1.14 10.10
C SER A 113 14.39 -0.15 11.18
N LEU A 114 14.56 -0.53 12.45
CA LEU A 114 14.28 0.33 13.59
C LEU A 114 15.20 1.54 13.63
N GLU A 115 16.50 1.37 13.36
CA GLU A 115 17.45 2.48 13.24
C GLU A 115 17.01 3.46 12.16
N ASN A 116 16.69 2.97 10.97
CA ASN A 116 16.31 3.79 9.83
C ASN A 116 14.97 4.50 9.98
N ILE A 117 13.94 3.84 10.53
CA ILE A 117 12.64 4.52 10.75
C ILE A 117 12.76 5.68 11.73
N SER A 118 13.64 5.59 12.71
CA SER A 118 13.87 6.69 13.67
C SER A 118 14.56 7.91 13.06
N LEU A 119 15.10 7.79 11.84
CA LEU A 119 15.64 8.92 11.10
C LEU A 119 14.53 9.76 10.44
N HIS A 120 13.29 9.27 10.41
CA HIS A 120 12.18 9.99 9.79
C HIS A 120 11.69 11.15 10.70
N PRO A 121 11.81 12.42 10.29
CA PRO A 121 11.50 13.56 11.15
C PRO A 121 10.04 13.60 11.58
N ASP A 122 9.12 13.23 10.69
CA ASP A 122 7.67 13.29 10.96
C ASP A 122 7.14 12.14 11.82
N LEU A 123 7.97 11.14 12.13
CA LEU A 123 7.62 10.06 13.07
C LEU A 123 8.16 10.34 14.49
N GLY A 124 8.84 11.47 14.69
CA GLY A 124 9.38 11.86 15.99
C GLY A 124 8.30 11.90 17.07
N GLY A 125 8.54 11.19 18.18
CA GLY A 125 7.64 11.13 19.33
C GLY A 125 6.47 10.15 19.19
N LEU A 126 6.28 9.50 18.03
CA LEU A 126 5.30 8.44 17.88
C LEU A 126 5.84 7.11 18.43
N PRO A 127 5.04 6.34 19.19
CA PRO A 127 5.42 4.99 19.59
C PRO A 127 5.63 4.11 18.37
N ILE A 128 6.72 3.34 18.37
CA ILE A 128 6.96 2.31 17.36
C ILE A 128 6.59 0.96 18.00
N ILE A 129 5.80 0.16 17.29
CA ILE A 129 5.33 -1.15 17.72
C ILE A 129 5.81 -2.16 16.68
N VAL A 130 6.67 -3.08 17.10
CA VAL A 130 7.25 -4.08 16.20
C VAL A 130 6.72 -5.47 16.53
N PHE A 131 6.28 -6.19 15.51
CA PHE A 131 5.79 -7.55 15.62
C PHE A 131 6.58 -8.52 14.75
N ARG A 132 6.86 -9.70 15.28
CA ARG A 132 7.13 -10.91 14.49
C ARG A 132 5.85 -11.72 14.36
N VAL A 133 5.57 -12.21 13.17
CA VAL A 133 4.31 -12.84 12.83
C VAL A 133 4.55 -14.20 12.18
N ASP A 134 3.91 -15.22 12.75
CA ASP A 134 3.66 -16.50 12.08
C ASP A 134 2.27 -16.43 11.46
N TYR A 135 2.23 -16.07 10.17
CA TYR A 135 0.97 -15.93 9.42
C TYR A 135 0.24 -17.27 9.26
N GLU A 136 0.97 -18.39 9.24
CA GLU A 136 0.39 -19.72 9.08
C GLU A 136 -0.36 -20.15 10.35
N GLN A 137 0.16 -19.79 11.52
CA GLN A 137 -0.46 -20.10 12.81
C GLN A 137 -1.33 -18.95 13.36
N GLY A 138 -1.29 -17.78 12.74
CA GLY A 138 -1.94 -16.57 13.26
C GLY A 138 -1.35 -16.12 14.60
N ARG A 139 -0.04 -16.30 14.81
CA ARG A 139 0.64 -15.96 16.07
C ARG A 139 1.47 -14.70 15.90
N VAL A 140 1.42 -13.84 16.90
CA VAL A 140 2.11 -12.55 16.89
C VAL A 140 2.92 -12.40 18.17
N ARG A 141 4.17 -11.95 18.04
CA ARG A 141 5.07 -11.65 19.17
C ARG A 141 5.61 -10.22 19.04
N ILE A 142 5.51 -9.45 20.11
CA ILE A 142 6.15 -8.13 20.19
C ILE A 142 7.67 -8.29 20.21
N VAL A 143 8.38 -7.46 19.44
CA VAL A 143 9.83 -7.31 19.53
C VAL A 143 10.12 -6.08 20.40
N ALA A 144 10.79 -6.28 21.55
CA ALA A 144 11.14 -5.17 22.42
C ALA A 144 12.33 -4.39 21.86
N HIS A 145 12.21 -3.06 21.73
CA HIS A 145 13.25 -2.22 21.09
C HIS A 145 13.53 -0.85 21.74
N GLY A 146 12.95 -0.53 22.90
CA GLY A 146 13.28 0.70 23.67
C GLY A 146 12.87 2.04 23.05
N LYS A 147 12.28 2.07 21.85
CA LYS A 147 11.94 3.32 21.11
C LYS A 147 10.51 3.80 21.37
N GLY A 148 10.20 4.10 22.63
CA GLY A 148 8.87 4.58 23.04
C GLY A 148 7.79 3.52 22.84
N ARG A 149 7.52 2.74 23.88
CA ARG A 149 6.49 1.69 23.84
C ARG A 149 5.14 2.23 24.25
N ASN A 150 4.10 1.79 23.57
CA ASN A 150 2.72 2.05 23.95
C ASN A 150 2.04 0.74 24.33
N TYR A 151 2.14 0.36 25.61
CA TYR A 151 1.60 -0.91 26.12
C TYR A 151 0.10 -1.05 25.88
N GLU A 152 -0.67 0.05 25.94
CA GLU A 152 -2.11 0.02 25.68
C GLU A 152 -2.37 -0.34 24.21
N ALA A 153 -1.70 0.33 23.27
CA ALA A 153 -1.83 0.03 21.85
C ALA A 153 -1.31 -1.38 21.51
N GLU A 154 -0.17 -1.77 22.07
CA GLU A 154 0.40 -3.12 21.94
C GLU A 154 -0.61 -4.20 22.37
N ASN A 155 -1.18 -4.07 23.58
CA ASN A 155 -2.13 -5.03 24.12
C ASN A 155 -3.46 -5.02 23.34
N TRP A 156 -3.92 -3.84 22.91
CA TRP A 156 -5.10 -3.72 22.07
C TRP A 156 -4.93 -4.46 20.74
N LEU A 157 -3.78 -4.30 20.07
CA LEU A 157 -3.45 -5.02 18.84
C LEU A 157 -3.39 -6.53 19.08
N LEU A 158 -2.70 -6.98 20.13
CA LEU A 158 -2.58 -8.40 20.46
C LEU A 158 -3.93 -9.06 20.76
N SER A 159 -4.84 -8.36 21.45
CA SER A 159 -6.17 -8.89 21.79
C SER A 159 -7.07 -9.19 20.58
N ARG A 160 -6.71 -8.66 19.41
CA ARG A 160 -7.48 -8.76 18.17
C ARG A 160 -6.94 -9.77 17.19
N VAL A 161 -5.75 -10.31 17.47
CA VAL A 161 -5.03 -11.19 16.56
C VAL A 161 -5.90 -12.36 16.15
N ILE A 162 -6.08 -12.52 14.85
CA ILE A 162 -6.68 -13.70 14.24
C ILE A 162 -5.79 -14.25 13.14
N ARG A 163 -5.90 -15.54 12.87
CA ARG A 163 -5.26 -16.12 11.69
C ARG A 163 -5.85 -15.48 10.43
N PRO A 164 -5.01 -14.83 9.58
CA PRO A 164 -5.48 -14.26 8.33
C PRO A 164 -5.76 -15.37 7.30
N ASP A 165 -6.53 -15.03 6.28
CA ASP A 165 -6.76 -15.90 5.14
C ASP A 165 -5.43 -16.23 4.40
N PRO A 166 -5.38 -17.33 3.62
CA PRO A 166 -4.20 -17.70 2.86
C PRO A 166 -3.71 -16.59 1.91
N LEU A 167 -2.41 -16.55 1.68
CA LEU A 167 -1.77 -15.64 0.73
C LEU A 167 -1.91 -16.16 -0.70
N ASP A 168 -2.45 -15.35 -1.60
CA ASP A 168 -2.30 -15.52 -3.04
C ASP A 168 -0.93 -14.97 -3.48
N SER A 169 0.07 -15.86 -3.55
CA SER A 169 1.41 -15.50 -3.99
C SER A 169 1.54 -15.26 -5.50
N ASN A 170 0.45 -15.36 -6.28
CA ASN A 170 0.46 -15.12 -7.72
C ASN A 170 -0.02 -13.72 -8.10
N THR A 171 -0.67 -13.01 -7.18
CA THR A 171 -1.21 -11.69 -7.45
C THR A 171 -0.51 -10.64 -6.62
N LEU A 172 0.06 -9.64 -7.28
CA LEU A 172 0.57 -8.43 -6.66
C LEU A 172 -0.35 -7.25 -6.98
N VAL A 173 -0.77 -6.52 -5.96
CA VAL A 173 -1.60 -5.32 -6.11
C VAL A 173 -0.76 -4.08 -5.79
N LEU A 174 -0.74 -3.10 -6.68
CA LEU A 174 -0.26 -1.74 -6.42
C LEU A 174 -1.48 -0.87 -6.17
N ILE A 175 -1.61 -0.34 -4.95
CA ILE A 175 -2.79 0.45 -4.55
C ILE A 175 -2.37 1.56 -3.57
N CYS A 176 -3.20 2.58 -3.43
CA CYS A 176 -2.91 3.70 -2.54
C CYS A 176 -2.83 3.29 -1.06
N SER A 177 -2.01 4.01 -0.30
CA SER A 177 -1.96 3.98 1.16
C SER A 177 -3.24 4.48 1.85
N ASP A 178 -4.16 5.08 1.09
CA ASP A 178 -5.44 5.59 1.59
C ASP A 178 -6.16 4.52 2.43
N SER A 179 -6.39 4.86 3.70
CA SER A 179 -6.98 3.95 4.70
C SER A 179 -8.38 3.43 4.33
N ARG A 180 -9.02 4.02 3.32
CA ARG A 180 -10.38 3.68 2.87
C ARG A 180 -10.39 2.60 1.78
N VAL A 181 -9.25 2.32 1.17
CA VAL A 181 -9.12 1.29 0.16
C VAL A 181 -8.29 0.12 0.68
N HIS A 182 -8.67 -1.08 0.27
CA HIS A 182 -7.94 -2.30 0.58
C HIS A 182 -7.59 -3.05 -0.69
N PRO A 183 -6.45 -3.77 -0.72
CA PRO A 183 -6.16 -4.69 -1.82
C PRO A 183 -7.36 -5.64 -2.02
N PRO A 184 -7.86 -5.81 -3.25
CA PRO A 184 -9.01 -6.66 -3.51
C PRO A 184 -8.69 -8.13 -3.24
N VAL A 185 -9.62 -8.84 -2.60
CA VAL A 185 -9.48 -10.28 -2.33
C VAL A 185 -9.50 -11.05 -3.65
N THR A 186 -8.63 -12.05 -3.79
CA THR A 186 -8.59 -12.92 -4.96
C THR A 186 -9.30 -14.26 -4.71
N PRO A 187 -9.65 -15.02 -5.76
CA PRO A 187 -10.20 -16.36 -5.59
C PRO A 187 -9.28 -17.33 -4.84
N GLN A 188 -7.98 -17.04 -4.78
CA GLN A 188 -6.96 -17.86 -4.14
C GLN A 188 -6.64 -17.40 -2.71
N GLY A 189 -7.07 -16.21 -2.31
CA GLY A 189 -6.84 -15.66 -0.98
C GLY A 189 -6.56 -14.16 -1.00
N LEU A 190 -5.79 -13.69 -0.03
CA LEU A 190 -5.34 -12.30 0.05
C LEU A 190 -4.12 -12.09 -0.84
N PRO A 191 -4.08 -11.07 -1.72
CA PRO A 191 -2.92 -10.86 -2.58
C PRO A 191 -1.74 -10.26 -1.83
N MET A 192 -0.56 -10.33 -2.42
CA MET A 192 0.55 -9.44 -2.06
C MET A 192 0.19 -8.00 -2.43
N ALA A 193 0.72 -7.00 -1.72
CA ALA A 193 0.44 -5.62 -2.06
C ALA A 193 1.61 -4.67 -1.80
N ILE A 194 1.77 -3.70 -2.70
CA ILE A 194 2.56 -2.48 -2.51
C ILE A 194 1.56 -1.35 -2.27
N GLN A 195 1.59 -0.78 -1.07
CA GLN A 195 0.74 0.33 -0.66
C GLN A 195 1.58 1.58 -0.42
N THR A 196 1.39 2.58 -1.29
CA THR A 196 2.14 3.85 -1.33
C THR A 196 1.21 5.00 -1.70
N LEU A 197 1.68 6.25 -1.65
CA LEU A 197 0.85 7.39 -2.09
C LEU A 197 0.46 7.23 -3.57
N GLY A 198 -0.84 7.15 -3.85
CA GLY A 198 -1.38 6.93 -5.20
C GLY A 198 -1.12 5.53 -5.78
N GLY A 199 -0.60 4.59 -4.99
CA GLY A 199 -0.14 3.27 -5.48
C GLY A 199 1.12 3.36 -6.35
N TYR A 200 1.82 4.50 -6.27
CA TYR A 200 2.99 4.79 -7.08
C TYR A 200 4.18 3.89 -6.77
N ILE A 201 4.92 3.56 -7.83
CA ILE A 201 6.29 3.06 -7.73
C ILE A 201 7.20 3.90 -8.62
N PRO A 202 8.45 4.17 -8.22
CA PRO A 202 9.39 4.93 -9.03
C PRO A 202 9.90 4.12 -10.22
N LYS A 203 10.48 4.81 -11.21
CA LYS A 203 11.28 4.17 -12.27
C LYS A 203 12.52 3.55 -11.67
N TYR A 204 12.93 2.40 -12.18
CA TYR A 204 14.17 1.75 -11.77
C TYR A 204 15.39 2.64 -12.05
N THR A 205 16.19 2.91 -11.01
CA THR A 205 17.38 3.78 -11.11
C THR A 205 18.68 2.98 -11.15
N GLY A 206 18.65 1.72 -10.67
CA GLY A 206 19.86 0.91 -10.47
C GLY A 206 20.76 1.38 -9.32
N SER A 207 20.32 2.36 -8.53
CA SER A 207 21.03 2.84 -7.34
C SER A 207 20.69 2.01 -6.11
N ASP A 208 21.50 2.10 -5.05
CA ASP A 208 21.23 1.45 -3.75
C ASP A 208 20.11 2.17 -2.99
N ASP A 209 18.89 2.03 -3.51
CA ASP A 209 17.65 2.64 -3.05
C ASP A 209 16.47 1.64 -3.12
N GLU A 210 15.25 2.12 -2.86
CA GLU A 210 14.04 1.30 -2.89
C GLU A 210 13.79 0.62 -4.24
N THR A 211 14.29 1.16 -5.35
CA THR A 211 14.12 0.56 -6.68
C THR A 211 14.96 -0.71 -6.84
N LEU A 212 16.14 -0.78 -6.21
CA LEU A 212 16.95 -1.99 -6.17
C LEU A 212 16.32 -3.07 -5.29
N GLN A 213 15.76 -2.68 -4.13
CA GLN A 213 15.02 -3.63 -3.28
C GLN A 213 13.76 -4.16 -4.00
N LEU A 214 13.03 -3.30 -4.71
CA LEU A 214 11.89 -3.70 -5.53
C LEU A 214 12.31 -4.64 -6.66
N ASN A 215 13.40 -4.33 -7.38
CA ASN A 215 13.92 -5.22 -8.43
C ASN A 215 14.28 -6.61 -7.87
N THR A 216 14.93 -6.65 -6.69
CA THR A 216 15.27 -7.89 -5.99
C THR A 216 14.00 -8.67 -5.60
N PHE A 217 12.96 -7.98 -5.13
CA PHE A 217 11.66 -8.60 -4.86
C PHE A 217 11.06 -9.19 -6.14
N PHE A 218 11.01 -8.41 -7.22
CA PHE A 218 10.47 -8.85 -8.51
C PHE A 218 11.24 -10.06 -9.04
N GLU A 219 12.57 -10.07 -8.98
CA GLU A 219 13.40 -11.20 -9.40
C GLU A 219 13.08 -12.47 -8.61
N LYS A 220 13.05 -12.38 -7.28
CA LYS A 220 12.73 -13.52 -6.39
C LYS A 220 11.30 -14.02 -6.56
N TRP A 221 10.35 -13.13 -6.86
CA TRP A 221 8.95 -13.49 -7.05
C TRP A 221 8.70 -14.09 -8.43
N LEU A 222 9.10 -13.39 -9.49
CA LEU A 222 8.84 -13.73 -10.89
C LEU A 222 9.68 -14.90 -11.41
N SER A 223 10.71 -15.32 -10.67
CA SER A 223 11.45 -16.57 -10.93
C SER A 223 10.66 -17.84 -10.62
N ARG A 224 9.56 -17.75 -9.85
CA ARG A 224 8.64 -18.87 -9.54
C ARG A 224 7.71 -19.15 -10.74
N ASP A 225 7.01 -20.29 -10.72
CA ASP A 225 6.19 -20.80 -11.84
C ASP A 225 5.45 -19.69 -12.60
N ARG A 226 5.79 -19.57 -13.90
CA ARG A 226 5.66 -18.35 -14.69
C ARG A 226 4.27 -18.16 -15.29
N SER A 227 3.39 -19.15 -15.27
CA SER A 227 2.16 -19.07 -16.07
C SER A 227 1.02 -18.27 -15.43
N THR A 228 1.02 -18.07 -14.11
CA THR A 228 -0.17 -17.55 -13.38
C THR A 228 0.02 -16.22 -12.66
N GLN A 229 1.23 -15.66 -12.64
CA GLN A 229 1.49 -14.44 -11.89
C GLN A 229 1.03 -13.19 -12.63
N ASN A 230 0.37 -12.26 -11.93
CA ASN A 230 -0.13 -11.01 -12.48
C ASN A 230 0.09 -9.85 -11.51
N ILE A 231 0.17 -8.65 -12.07
CA ILE A 231 0.26 -7.39 -11.35
C ILE A 231 -1.00 -6.57 -11.64
N LEU A 232 -1.69 -6.12 -10.60
CA LEU A 232 -2.86 -5.26 -10.68
C LEU A 232 -2.49 -3.87 -10.17
N VAL A 233 -2.59 -2.87 -11.03
CA VAL A 233 -2.47 -1.45 -10.68
C VAL A 233 -3.87 -0.91 -10.45
N VAL A 234 -4.18 -0.52 -9.22
CA VAL A 234 -5.52 -0.08 -8.83
C VAL A 234 -5.51 1.43 -8.59
N ALA A 235 -6.08 2.18 -9.53
CA ALA A 235 -6.39 3.59 -9.32
C ALA A 235 -7.71 3.69 -8.56
N HIS A 236 -7.77 4.50 -7.50
CA HIS A 236 -9.00 4.72 -6.75
C HIS A 236 -9.43 6.18 -6.75
N GLY A 237 -10.73 6.41 -6.67
CA GLY A 237 -11.32 7.74 -6.67
C GLY A 237 -12.83 7.68 -6.61
N ASN A 238 -13.48 8.81 -6.87
CA ASN A 238 -14.92 8.90 -7.00
C ASN A 238 -15.36 8.69 -8.45
N PHE A 239 -15.14 7.50 -9.01
CA PHE A 239 -15.44 7.23 -10.42
C PHE A 239 -16.94 7.01 -10.69
N GLU A 240 -17.76 6.77 -9.67
CA GLU A 240 -19.22 6.62 -9.79
C GLU A 240 -20.02 7.89 -9.45
N GLY A 241 -19.36 8.96 -8.99
CA GLY A 241 -19.95 10.29 -8.83
C GLY A 241 -20.32 10.67 -7.39
N GLU A 242 -20.37 9.73 -6.44
CA GLU A 242 -20.58 10.02 -5.01
C GLU A 242 -19.49 9.39 -4.14
N GLY A 243 -18.53 10.19 -3.67
CA GLY A 243 -17.47 9.71 -2.80
C GLY A 243 -16.26 10.64 -2.74
N PRO A 244 -15.32 10.35 -1.83
CA PRO A 244 -14.09 11.10 -1.72
C PRO A 244 -13.05 10.65 -2.75
N SER A 245 -12.30 11.62 -3.27
CA SER A 245 -11.18 11.37 -4.17
C SER A 245 -9.94 10.84 -3.44
N CYS A 246 -8.99 10.32 -4.23
CA CYS A 246 -7.65 9.99 -3.76
C CYS A 246 -6.90 11.26 -3.38
N VAL A 247 -6.52 11.37 -2.11
CA VAL A 247 -5.92 12.61 -1.61
C VAL A 247 -4.48 12.80 -2.10
N ALA A 248 -3.75 11.72 -2.40
CA ALA A 248 -2.46 11.82 -3.08
C ALA A 248 -2.61 12.35 -4.53
N GLY A 249 -3.66 11.90 -5.22
CA GLY A 249 -4.04 12.42 -6.55
C GLY A 249 -4.33 13.91 -6.48
N GLU A 250 -5.23 14.31 -5.57
CA GLU A 250 -5.60 15.70 -5.32
C GLU A 250 -4.38 16.57 -4.98
N ALA A 251 -3.55 16.14 -4.02
CA ALA A 251 -2.35 16.88 -3.62
C ALA A 251 -1.38 17.09 -4.79
N SER A 252 -1.26 16.11 -5.68
CA SER A 252 -0.38 16.21 -6.86
C SER A 252 -0.87 17.19 -7.91
N LEU A 253 -2.14 17.62 -7.89
CA LEU A 253 -2.61 18.70 -8.77
C LEU A 253 -1.97 20.05 -8.42
N LYS A 254 -1.55 20.23 -7.16
CA LYS A 254 -0.97 21.48 -6.63
C LYS A 254 0.15 21.18 -5.61
N PRO A 255 1.28 20.59 -6.03
CA PRO A 255 2.37 20.19 -5.14
C PRO A 255 2.94 21.37 -4.34
N ASP A 256 2.95 22.57 -4.92
CA ASP A 256 3.48 23.79 -4.28
C ASP A 256 2.77 24.16 -2.96
N ASN A 257 1.56 23.63 -2.72
CA ASN A 257 0.83 23.84 -1.46
C ASN A 257 1.36 22.97 -0.30
N ILE A 258 2.27 22.04 -0.57
CA ILE A 258 2.80 21.10 0.42
C ILE A 258 4.05 21.68 1.08
N SER A 259 3.94 22.03 2.36
CA SER A 259 5.05 22.62 3.13
C SER A 259 6.09 21.60 3.61
N ASN A 260 5.68 20.35 3.86
CA ASN A 260 6.58 19.28 4.27
C ASN A 260 7.51 18.89 3.11
N LYS A 261 8.83 18.99 3.30
CA LYS A 261 9.82 18.78 2.23
C LYS A 261 9.83 17.37 1.64
N ILE A 262 9.74 16.33 2.49
CA ILE A 262 9.76 14.94 2.03
C ILE A 262 8.48 14.67 1.26
N LEU A 263 7.34 15.06 1.83
CA LEU A 263 6.06 14.88 1.17
C LEU A 263 5.97 15.66 -0.14
N HIS A 264 6.41 16.92 -0.16
CA HIS A 264 6.43 17.75 -1.36
C HIS A 264 7.22 17.06 -2.47
N SER A 265 8.43 16.57 -2.18
CA SER A 265 9.24 15.84 -3.16
C SER A 265 8.49 14.65 -3.77
N VAL A 266 7.81 13.85 -2.96
CA VAL A 266 7.04 12.68 -3.43
C VAL A 266 5.83 13.13 -4.25
N ILE A 267 5.07 14.13 -3.78
CA ILE A 267 3.88 14.63 -4.48
C ILE A 267 4.23 15.28 -5.83
N THR A 268 5.36 15.99 -5.92
CA THR A 268 5.91 16.51 -7.18
C THR A 268 6.33 15.38 -8.12
N GLU A 269 6.89 14.29 -7.58
CA GLU A 269 7.21 13.11 -8.38
C GLU A 269 5.95 12.46 -8.97
N LEU A 270 4.86 12.35 -8.20
CA LEU A 270 3.57 11.86 -8.71
C LEU A 270 3.05 12.72 -9.86
N GLU A 271 3.11 14.04 -9.71
CA GLU A 271 2.71 14.99 -10.76
C GLU A 271 3.55 14.78 -12.04
N ASN A 272 4.88 14.77 -11.90
CA ASN A 272 5.79 14.63 -13.02
C ASN A 272 5.68 13.26 -13.72
N ALA A 273 5.34 12.21 -12.98
CA ALA A 273 5.12 10.88 -13.54
C ALA A 273 3.82 10.79 -14.33
N ALA A 274 2.75 11.47 -13.88
CA ALA A 274 1.44 11.44 -14.53
C ALA A 274 1.37 12.33 -15.79
N LYS A 275 1.99 13.51 -15.77
CA LYS A 275 1.98 14.51 -16.87
C LYS A 275 2.17 13.95 -18.29
N PRO A 276 3.10 13.01 -18.57
CA PRO A 276 3.29 12.45 -19.91
C PRO A 276 2.09 11.65 -20.45
N PHE A 277 1.16 11.25 -19.58
CA PHE A 277 -0.06 10.49 -19.91
C PHE A 277 -1.32 11.36 -19.87
N GLU A 278 -1.14 12.67 -19.82
CA GLU A 278 -2.20 13.68 -19.80
C GLU A 278 -2.20 14.41 -21.16
N SER A 279 -3.21 14.15 -22.00
CA SER A 279 -3.36 14.88 -23.27
C SER A 279 -3.72 16.36 -23.03
N ILE A 280 -4.43 16.61 -21.94
CA ILE A 280 -4.66 17.91 -21.31
C ILE A 280 -4.29 17.77 -19.83
N PRO A 281 -3.75 18.82 -19.18
CA PRO A 281 -3.46 18.76 -17.75
C PRO A 281 -4.67 18.29 -16.94
N ALA A 282 -4.45 17.36 -16.02
CA ALA A 282 -5.53 16.82 -15.18
C ALA A 282 -6.21 17.95 -14.38
N ASN A 283 -7.54 18.00 -14.45
CA ASN A 283 -8.36 18.97 -13.71
C ASN A 283 -8.92 18.39 -12.41
N THR A 284 -8.94 17.06 -12.30
CA THR A 284 -9.51 16.31 -11.17
C THR A 284 -8.51 15.29 -10.64
N ALA A 285 -8.67 14.90 -9.38
CA ALA A 285 -7.88 13.83 -8.78
C ALA A 285 -8.08 12.50 -9.53
N GLU A 286 -9.28 12.22 -10.02
CA GLU A 286 -9.64 11.03 -10.80
C GLU A 286 -8.88 10.96 -12.13
N ASP A 287 -8.79 12.07 -12.87
CA ASP A 287 -7.99 12.14 -14.09
C ASP A 287 -6.51 11.89 -13.77
N ARG A 288 -6.02 12.53 -12.70
CA ARG A 288 -4.63 12.42 -12.24
C ARG A 288 -4.26 10.99 -11.85
N VAL A 289 -5.09 10.29 -11.07
CA VAL A 289 -4.78 8.90 -10.68
C VAL A 289 -4.89 7.92 -11.85
N LYS A 290 -5.73 8.19 -12.86
CA LYS A 290 -5.75 7.43 -14.11
C LYS A 290 -4.44 7.61 -14.87
N SER A 291 -3.99 8.84 -15.10
CA SER A 291 -2.70 9.09 -15.75
C SER A 291 -1.52 8.50 -14.95
N LEU A 292 -1.60 8.54 -13.62
CA LEU A 292 -0.61 7.92 -12.73
C LEU A 292 -0.60 6.39 -12.86
N SER A 293 -1.74 5.72 -13.05
CA SER A 293 -1.76 4.26 -13.21
C SER A 293 -1.07 3.79 -14.50
N PHE A 294 -1.18 4.55 -15.59
CA PHE A 294 -0.38 4.34 -16.79
C PHE A 294 1.11 4.57 -16.54
N ALA A 295 1.47 5.61 -15.79
CA ALA A 295 2.84 5.86 -15.38
C ALA A 295 3.42 4.72 -14.54
N ILE A 296 2.66 4.20 -13.58
CA ILE A 296 3.03 3.03 -12.76
C ILE A 296 3.28 1.81 -13.64
N ARG A 297 2.39 1.52 -14.60
CA ARG A 297 2.56 0.44 -15.57
C ARG A 297 3.86 0.61 -16.35
N ASN A 298 4.15 1.81 -16.87
CA ASN A 298 5.40 2.07 -17.59
C ASN A 298 6.64 1.98 -16.69
N ASN A 299 6.55 2.42 -15.43
CA ASN A 299 7.62 2.30 -14.47
C ASN A 299 7.93 0.84 -14.14
N LEU A 300 6.92 -0.04 -14.01
CA LEU A 300 7.12 -1.49 -13.84
C LEU A 300 7.99 -2.06 -14.96
N PHE A 301 7.78 -1.64 -16.22
CA PHE A 301 8.59 -2.07 -17.36
C PHE A 301 9.97 -1.41 -17.47
N THR A 302 10.41 -0.66 -16.44
CA THR A 302 11.81 -0.24 -16.30
C THR A 302 12.63 -1.18 -15.41
N TYR A 303 11.99 -2.06 -14.64
CA TYR A 303 12.66 -2.99 -13.75
C TYR A 303 13.22 -4.18 -14.53
N PRO A 304 14.54 -4.48 -14.45
CA PRO A 304 15.15 -5.60 -15.18
C PRO A 304 14.44 -6.95 -14.97
N ALA A 305 14.03 -7.25 -13.73
CA ALA A 305 13.34 -8.49 -13.42
C ALA A 305 11.96 -8.60 -14.09
N VAL A 306 11.27 -7.47 -14.28
CA VAL A 306 9.96 -7.41 -14.96
C VAL A 306 10.15 -7.49 -16.48
N ILE A 307 11.13 -6.77 -17.03
CA ILE A 307 11.48 -6.81 -18.46
C ILE A 307 11.83 -8.25 -18.88
N ALA A 308 12.65 -8.94 -18.10
CA ALA A 308 13.17 -10.28 -18.42
C ALA A 308 12.09 -11.34 -18.66
N ILE A 309 10.86 -11.11 -18.18
CA ILE A 309 9.75 -12.04 -18.34
C ILE A 309 8.58 -11.46 -19.15
N ALA A 310 8.55 -10.15 -19.43
CA ALA A 310 7.42 -9.48 -20.05
C ALA A 310 6.99 -10.14 -21.37
N ASP A 311 7.96 -10.46 -22.24
CA ASP A 311 7.72 -11.10 -23.53
C ASP A 311 7.17 -12.53 -23.42
N SER A 312 7.40 -13.19 -22.28
CA SER A 312 6.95 -14.56 -22.01
C SER A 312 5.58 -14.64 -21.31
N LYS A 313 5.03 -13.50 -20.90
CA LYS A 313 3.76 -13.44 -20.17
C LYS A 313 2.61 -13.04 -21.10
N SER A 314 1.39 -13.32 -20.64
CA SER A 314 0.18 -12.85 -21.29
C SER A 314 0.18 -11.30 -21.39
N PRO A 315 -0.45 -10.69 -22.41
CA PRO A 315 -0.75 -9.26 -22.43
C PRO A 315 -1.41 -8.77 -21.14
N ASP A 316 -2.09 -9.69 -20.44
CA ASP A 316 -2.78 -9.50 -19.18
C ASP A 316 -1.88 -9.47 -17.93
N PHE A 317 -0.57 -9.51 -18.09
CA PHE A 317 0.39 -9.59 -16.99
C PHE A 317 0.36 -8.39 -16.04
N VAL A 318 0.23 -7.17 -16.59
CA VAL A 318 0.08 -5.93 -15.82
C VAL A 318 -1.22 -5.27 -16.25
N LYS A 319 -2.19 -5.19 -15.34
CA LYS A 319 -3.51 -4.62 -15.63
C LYS A 319 -3.83 -3.44 -14.76
N ILE A 320 -4.54 -2.49 -15.34
CA ILE A 320 -5.06 -1.33 -14.64
C ILE A 320 -6.53 -1.60 -14.31
N LEU A 321 -6.92 -1.30 -13.07
CA LEU A 321 -8.29 -1.36 -12.59
C LEU A 321 -8.65 -0.05 -11.92
N LEU A 322 -9.92 0.32 -11.99
CA LEU A 322 -10.49 1.44 -11.23
C LEU A 322 -11.21 0.90 -10.01
N MET A 323 -11.06 1.58 -8.88
CA MET A 323 -11.74 1.26 -7.64
C MET A 323 -12.49 2.49 -7.12
N ASP A 324 -13.74 2.30 -6.74
CA ASP A 324 -14.45 3.33 -5.97
C ASP A 324 -13.96 3.36 -4.52
N THR A 325 -13.59 4.55 -4.02
CA THR A 325 -12.84 4.70 -2.76
C THR A 325 -13.57 4.18 -1.52
N VAL A 326 -14.91 4.22 -1.50
CA VAL A 326 -15.69 3.83 -0.32
C VAL A 326 -16.28 2.44 -0.51
N SER A 327 -16.88 2.15 -1.66
CA SER A 327 -17.47 0.84 -1.91
C SER A 327 -16.41 -0.24 -2.20
N ASN A 328 -15.19 0.16 -2.58
CA ASN A 328 -14.10 -0.71 -3.04
C ASN A 328 -14.53 -1.61 -4.22
N VAL A 329 -15.58 -1.22 -4.97
CA VAL A 329 -16.01 -1.92 -6.18
C VAL A 329 -14.98 -1.69 -7.27
N LEU A 330 -14.60 -2.77 -7.95
CA LEU A 330 -13.64 -2.74 -9.04
C LEU A 330 -14.35 -2.59 -10.40
N LYS A 331 -13.74 -1.84 -11.31
CA LYS A 331 -14.10 -1.80 -12.72
C LYS A 331 -12.84 -1.98 -13.58
N PRO A 332 -12.92 -2.74 -14.68
CA PRO A 332 -11.84 -2.76 -15.65
C PRO A 332 -11.70 -1.39 -16.33
N THR A 333 -10.49 -1.04 -16.76
CA THR A 333 -10.31 0.00 -17.77
C THR A 333 -10.44 -0.61 -19.17
N ASP A 334 -10.82 0.20 -20.16
CA ASP A 334 -10.99 -0.23 -21.56
C ASP A 334 -9.64 -0.40 -22.31
N ASP A 335 -8.52 -0.52 -21.59
CA ASP A 335 -7.15 -0.48 -22.13
C ASP A 335 -6.68 -1.77 -22.81
#